data_AF-A0A1G5XJD0-F1
#
_entry.id   AF-A0A1G5XJD0-F1
#
_cell.length_a   1.000
_cell.length_b   1.000
_cell.length_c   1.000
_cell.angle_alpha   90.00
_cell.angle_beta   90.00
_cell.angle_gamma   90.00
#
_symmetry.space_group_name_H-M   'P 1'
#
loop_
_entity.id
_entity.type
_entity.pdbx_description
1 polymer ?
#
loop_
_entity_poly.entity_id
_entity_poly.type
_entity_poly.pdbx_seq_one_letter_code
_entity_poly.pdbx_strand_id
1 'polypeptide(L)'
;MKRKLMAAMAVISTITIMISGCGLKNNDVQTANEYVGDEASNENSAEDDATSDSSIVVMEGLSEPTFEESSASASTSTVDKPAESNEDQVVMVFFGDSQIASGRSDGTDIPTLVSQRVPHSVVYNLAIGGTTAALEASSSSVDPATMNSDSFIGMAYAYSGQADRNAVLASHPEVLETMNKIDPAKVDYYVIEYGANDFFSGNPIDYTQYDGDNKIHAYYDAMCSGISILKNMSPNAKIIVMTPFYGIYKDTNDTFIGDTYVVSNGYGTLADYAKKAKNVSEDEGCIDFDGMFREHSDLYLDTAEQYLIDGVHLTLTGRQIFARLLAHIPNFYEGFEPYAYLERDTIEIGKFNPDEYFRFRHDLMQQYYPEAWAKMQNGEYLLAPPVTQEEIEASSVQAANESAQEQQQQ
;
A
#
# COMPACT_ATOMS: atom_id res chain seq x y z
N MET A 1 -46.91 -74.82 -13.84
CA MET A 1 -47.56 -73.63 -14.43
C MET A 1 -46.52 -72.53 -14.59
N LYS A 2 -46.46 -71.99 -15.81
CA LYS A 2 -45.99 -70.65 -16.27
C LYS A 2 -44.84 -69.93 -15.54
N ARG A 3 -43.73 -69.86 -16.28
CA ARG A 3 -42.69 -68.80 -16.41
C ARG A 3 -43.12 -67.39 -15.99
N LYS A 4 -42.17 -66.61 -15.47
CA LYS A 4 -41.53 -65.48 -16.19
C LYS A 4 -40.20 -65.06 -15.52
N LEU A 5 -39.18 -64.91 -16.37
CA LEU A 5 -37.93 -64.19 -16.11
C LEU A 5 -38.21 -62.69 -15.87
N MET A 6 -37.34 -62.03 -15.10
CA MET A 6 -36.56 -60.87 -15.57
C MET A 6 -35.34 -60.67 -14.65
N ALA A 7 -34.24 -60.32 -15.30
CA ALA A 7 -32.89 -60.18 -14.75
C ALA A 7 -32.57 -58.71 -14.44
N ALA A 8 -31.66 -58.46 -13.50
CA ALA A 8 -30.69 -57.35 -13.57
C ALA A 8 -29.54 -57.51 -12.54
N MET A 9 -28.33 -57.30 -13.05
CA MET A 9 -27.00 -57.02 -12.45
C MET A 9 -27.00 -56.33 -11.05
N ALA A 10 -26.19 -56.76 -10.07
CA ALA A 10 -24.74 -56.48 -9.85
C ALA A 10 -24.43 -54.96 -9.84
N VAL A 11 -23.90 -54.34 -8.77
CA VAL A 11 -22.53 -54.47 -8.24
C VAL A 11 -22.47 -54.06 -6.75
N ILE A 12 -21.60 -54.74 -6.01
CA ILE A 12 -21.38 -54.66 -4.55
C ILE A 12 -20.50 -53.45 -4.20
N SER A 13 -20.98 -52.61 -3.27
CA SER A 13 -20.19 -51.60 -2.56
C SER A 13 -19.08 -52.25 -1.74
N THR A 14 -17.85 -51.77 -1.88
CA THR A 14 -16.76 -52.13 -0.95
C THR A 14 -16.31 -50.89 -0.19
N ILE A 15 -16.66 -50.87 1.09
CA ILE A 15 -16.11 -50.03 2.13
C ILE A 15 -14.75 -50.62 2.51
N THR A 16 -13.70 -49.80 2.59
CA THR A 16 -12.50 -50.16 3.35
C THR A 16 -11.99 -48.94 4.10
N ILE A 17 -12.35 -48.89 5.38
CA ILE A 17 -11.68 -48.09 6.39
C ILE A 17 -10.54 -48.96 6.93
N MET A 18 -9.30 -48.46 6.87
CA MET A 18 -8.24 -48.91 7.77
C MET A 18 -7.63 -47.69 8.45
N ILE A 19 -7.87 -47.62 9.76
CA ILE A 19 -7.16 -46.77 10.72
C ILE A 19 -6.28 -47.71 11.54
N SER A 20 -4.99 -47.38 11.71
CA SER A 20 -4.33 -47.22 13.01
C SER A 20 -2.81 -47.28 12.91
N GLY A 21 -2.16 -46.26 13.47
CA GLY A 21 -0.74 -46.25 13.77
C GLY A 21 -0.26 -44.90 14.28
N CYS A 22 -0.56 -44.57 15.54
CA CYS A 22 -0.22 -43.33 16.23
C CYS A 22 1.29 -43.09 16.38
N GLY A 23 1.69 -41.83 16.27
CA GLY A 23 2.93 -41.27 16.81
C GLY A 23 2.78 -39.75 16.99
N LEU A 24 2.49 -39.31 18.22
CA LEU A 24 2.51 -37.90 18.62
C LEU A 24 3.95 -37.37 18.67
N LYS A 25 4.25 -36.32 17.89
CA LYS A 25 5.12 -35.18 18.21
C LYS A 25 5.05 -34.13 17.10
N ASN A 26 4.93 -32.88 17.51
CA ASN A 26 4.94 -31.63 16.71
C ASN A 26 5.74 -31.70 15.41
N ASN A 27 5.17 -31.10 14.36
CA ASN A 27 5.77 -30.05 13.52
C ASN A 27 4.70 -29.58 12.52
N ASP A 28 4.19 -28.35 12.70
CA ASP A 28 3.55 -27.64 11.60
C ASP A 28 4.64 -27.30 10.60
N VAL A 29 4.75 -28.12 9.56
CA VAL A 29 5.47 -27.75 8.34
C VAL A 29 4.39 -27.39 7.34
N GLN A 30 4.21 -26.10 7.10
CA GLN A 30 3.42 -25.60 5.98
C GLN A 30 4.03 -26.17 4.69
N THR A 31 3.29 -27.01 3.97
CA THR A 31 3.77 -27.63 2.74
C THR A 31 3.68 -26.63 1.59
N ALA A 32 4.83 -26.05 1.22
CA ALA A 32 4.98 -25.26 0.02
C ALA A 32 4.90 -26.17 -1.22
N ASN A 33 4.01 -25.87 -2.16
CA ASN A 33 3.99 -26.54 -3.47
C ASN A 33 4.55 -25.59 -4.52
N GLU A 34 5.61 -26.03 -5.20
CA GLU A 34 6.23 -25.31 -6.32
C GLU A 34 5.49 -25.66 -7.61
N TYR A 35 4.98 -24.64 -8.30
CA TYR A 35 4.36 -24.80 -9.62
C TYR A 35 5.27 -24.17 -10.70
N VAL A 36 5.65 -24.97 -11.69
CA VAL A 36 6.29 -24.51 -12.92
C VAL A 36 5.19 -24.39 -13.98
N GLY A 37 4.96 -23.18 -14.50
CA GLY A 37 3.87 -22.91 -15.45
C GLY A 37 4.22 -23.35 -16.88
N ASP A 38 3.32 -24.08 -17.54
CA ASP A 38 3.35 -24.31 -19.00
C ASP A 38 2.62 -23.14 -19.71
N GLU A 39 3.27 -22.52 -20.69
CA GLU A 39 2.76 -21.37 -21.46
C GLU A 39 1.47 -21.69 -22.26
N ALA A 40 0.50 -20.77 -22.23
CA ALA A 40 -0.55 -20.68 -23.24
C ALA A 40 -0.59 -19.26 -23.84
N SER A 41 -0.21 -19.20 -25.11
CA SER A 41 -0.04 -18.05 -26.01
C SER A 41 -1.27 -17.15 -26.19
N ASN A 42 -1.05 -15.82 -26.20
CA ASN A 42 -1.57 -14.95 -27.26
C ASN A 42 -0.79 -13.62 -27.40
N GLU A 43 -0.38 -13.31 -28.63
CA GLU A 43 0.48 -12.19 -29.05
C GLU A 43 -0.27 -10.84 -29.13
N ASN A 44 0.28 -9.74 -28.59
CA ASN A 44 1.11 -8.77 -29.36
C ASN A 44 1.55 -7.51 -28.55
N SER A 45 2.89 -7.33 -28.48
CA SER A 45 3.75 -6.11 -28.50
C SER A 45 3.53 -4.96 -27.49
N ALA A 46 4.53 -4.44 -26.74
CA ALA A 46 5.99 -4.54 -26.86
C ALA A 46 6.73 -4.26 -25.53
N GLU A 47 7.76 -5.08 -25.29
CA GLU A 47 9.04 -4.91 -24.56
C GLU A 47 9.08 -4.13 -23.23
N ASP A 48 9.09 -4.87 -22.12
CA ASP A 48 10.23 -4.82 -21.19
C ASP A 48 10.56 -6.24 -20.67
N ASP A 49 11.85 -6.49 -20.52
CA ASP A 49 12.50 -7.80 -20.55
C ASP A 49 12.87 -8.24 -19.14
N ALA A 50 12.09 -9.15 -18.55
CA ALA A 50 12.50 -10.05 -17.46
C ALA A 50 11.46 -11.15 -17.25
N THR A 51 11.31 -12.07 -18.21
CA THR A 51 10.75 -13.40 -17.90
C THR A 51 11.83 -14.18 -17.15
N SER A 52 11.96 -13.93 -15.84
CA SER A 52 12.52 -14.96 -14.97
C SER A 52 11.46 -16.05 -14.85
N ASP A 53 11.88 -17.28 -15.06
CA ASP A 53 11.12 -18.49 -14.77
C ASP A 53 10.95 -18.56 -13.25
N SER A 54 10.07 -17.71 -12.69
CA SER A 54 9.81 -17.65 -11.26
C SER A 54 8.82 -18.77 -10.92
N SER A 55 9.36 -19.83 -10.35
CA SER A 55 8.57 -20.90 -9.73
C SER A 55 7.63 -20.29 -8.68
N ILE A 56 6.31 -20.24 -8.94
CA ILE A 56 5.36 -19.72 -7.95
C ILE A 56 5.27 -20.72 -6.79
N VAL A 57 5.36 -20.20 -5.57
CA VAL A 57 5.18 -20.96 -4.35
C VAL A 57 3.79 -20.70 -3.80
N VAL A 58 2.89 -21.68 -3.91
CA VAL A 58 1.55 -21.56 -3.34
C VAL A 58 1.58 -22.03 -1.89
N MET A 59 1.23 -21.14 -0.96
CA MET A 59 1.13 -21.41 0.47
C MET A 59 -0.30 -21.19 0.96
N GLU A 60 -0.86 -22.20 1.63
CA GLU A 60 -2.12 -22.08 2.34
C GLU A 60 -1.84 -21.71 3.80
N GLY A 61 -2.49 -20.66 4.31
CA GLY A 61 -2.32 -20.21 5.70
C GLY A 61 -1.06 -19.39 5.96
N LEU A 62 -0.54 -18.66 4.96
CA LEU A 62 0.45 -17.62 5.18
C LEU A 62 -0.18 -16.49 6.00
N SER A 63 0.30 -16.28 7.23
CA SER A 63 -0.15 -15.19 8.08
C SER A 63 0.82 -14.01 8.01
N GLU A 64 0.27 -12.79 8.08
CA GLU A 64 1.09 -11.61 8.35
C GLU A 64 1.86 -11.80 9.68
N PRO A 65 3.13 -11.37 9.76
CA PRO A 65 3.85 -11.34 11.03
C PRO A 65 3.06 -10.54 12.08
N THR A 66 2.97 -11.07 13.30
CA THR A 66 2.31 -10.35 14.39
C THR A 66 3.13 -9.11 14.75
N PHE A 67 2.62 -7.93 14.41
CA PHE A 67 3.26 -6.67 14.75
C PHE A 67 2.72 -6.16 16.09
N GLU A 68 3.52 -6.28 17.15
CA GLU A 68 3.22 -5.63 18.42
C GLU A 68 3.66 -4.16 18.36
N GLU A 69 2.71 -3.28 18.07
CA GLU A 69 2.93 -1.86 18.32
C GLU A 69 3.12 -1.66 19.81
N SER A 70 4.25 -1.08 20.21
CA SER A 70 4.47 -0.72 21.60
C SER A 70 3.39 0.30 21.98
N SER A 71 2.44 -0.12 22.83
CA SER A 71 1.42 0.77 23.40
C SER A 71 2.09 1.79 24.32
N ALA A 72 2.71 2.81 23.74
CA ALA A 72 3.24 3.94 24.45
C ALA A 72 2.10 4.93 24.63
N SER A 73 1.79 5.19 25.91
CA SER A 73 0.88 6.22 26.39
C SER A 73 0.90 7.45 25.48
N ALA A 74 -0.29 7.81 24.99
CA ALA A 74 -0.58 9.02 24.23
C ALA A 74 0.45 10.13 24.45
N SER A 75 1.38 10.25 23.50
CA SER A 75 1.93 11.57 23.22
C SER A 75 0.87 12.24 22.38
N THR A 76 0.02 13.01 23.06
CA THR A 76 -0.56 14.18 22.44
C THR A 76 0.61 15.02 21.90
N SER A 77 0.96 14.86 20.64
CA SER A 77 1.46 15.95 19.82
C SER A 77 0.28 16.92 19.66
N THR A 78 0.02 17.63 20.75
CA THR A 78 -0.78 18.83 20.76
C THR A 78 -0.07 19.85 19.87
N VAL A 79 -0.52 19.97 18.62
CA VAL A 79 -0.91 21.30 18.16
C VAL A 79 -2.35 21.50 18.63
N ASP A 80 -2.55 21.54 19.96
CA ASP A 80 -3.78 22.07 20.54
C ASP A 80 -3.71 23.59 20.47
N LYS A 81 -4.06 24.09 19.29
CA LYS A 81 -5.03 25.17 19.23
C LYS A 81 -6.24 24.58 18.53
N PRO A 82 -7.48 24.86 18.96
CA PRO A 82 -8.56 24.84 17.98
C PRO A 82 -8.11 25.82 16.90
N ALA A 83 -7.68 25.30 15.76
CA ALA A 83 -7.45 26.14 14.62
C ALA A 83 -8.80 26.80 14.35
N GLU A 84 -8.88 28.10 14.60
CA GLU A 84 -9.64 28.93 13.68
C GLU A 84 -9.23 28.44 12.31
N SER A 85 -10.17 27.83 11.57
CA SER A 85 -9.89 27.29 10.26
C SER A 85 -9.40 28.45 9.41
N ASN A 86 -8.08 28.60 9.29
CA ASN A 86 -7.51 29.39 8.23
C ASN A 86 -7.92 28.66 6.95
N GLU A 87 -8.51 29.38 6.01
CA GLU A 87 -8.92 28.85 4.71
C GLU A 87 -7.72 28.33 3.86
N ASP A 88 -6.50 28.43 4.38
CA ASP A 88 -5.22 28.13 3.70
C ASP A 88 -4.54 26.81 4.17
N GLN A 89 -5.23 25.92 4.88
CA GLN A 89 -4.62 24.63 5.30
C GLN A 89 -4.83 23.52 4.27
N VAL A 90 -3.80 22.70 4.06
CA VAL A 90 -3.88 21.48 3.23
C VAL A 90 -4.34 20.31 4.09
N VAL A 91 -5.57 19.83 3.90
CA VAL A 91 -6.17 18.78 4.72
C VAL A 91 -6.03 17.42 4.04
N MET A 92 -5.33 16.49 4.70
CA MET A 92 -5.08 15.15 4.18
C MET A 92 -5.64 14.08 5.12
N VAL A 93 -6.33 13.09 4.56
CA VAL A 93 -6.94 11.98 5.32
C VAL A 93 -6.37 10.66 4.81
N PHE A 94 -5.87 9.84 5.72
CA PHE A 94 -5.21 8.58 5.39
C PHE A 94 -6.08 7.40 5.84
N PHE A 95 -6.42 6.53 4.89
CA PHE A 95 -6.97 5.20 5.15
C PHE A 95 -5.87 4.18 4.86
N GLY A 96 -5.75 3.18 5.73
CA GLY A 96 -4.86 2.07 5.45
C GLY A 96 -4.76 1.07 6.59
N ASP A 97 -3.74 0.22 6.52
CA ASP A 97 -3.53 -0.85 7.48
C ASP A 97 -2.39 -0.56 8.47
N SER A 98 -1.65 -1.59 8.89
CA SER A 98 -0.53 -1.49 9.81
C SER A 98 0.59 -0.59 9.26
N GLN A 99 0.79 -0.51 7.95
CA GLN A 99 1.87 0.31 7.37
C GLN A 99 1.64 1.82 7.59
N ILE A 100 0.38 2.25 7.49
CA ILE A 100 -0.02 3.64 7.74
C ILE A 100 -0.25 3.92 9.23
N ALA A 101 -0.68 2.91 9.99
CA ALA A 101 -0.91 3.05 11.44
C ALA A 101 0.40 3.07 12.26
N SER A 102 1.42 2.32 11.83
CA SER A 102 2.67 2.10 12.56
C SER A 102 3.40 3.40 12.91
N GLY A 103 3.64 3.63 14.21
CA GLY A 103 4.32 4.82 14.72
C GLY A 103 3.36 5.96 15.11
N ARG A 104 2.05 5.72 15.13
CA ARG A 104 1.07 6.76 15.49
C ARG A 104 1.28 7.30 16.91
N SER A 105 1.63 6.42 17.86
CA SER A 105 1.78 6.81 19.26
C SER A 105 3.01 7.68 19.55
N ASP A 106 4.04 7.60 18.70
CA ASP A 106 5.29 8.34 18.84
C ASP A 106 5.49 9.42 17.76
N GLY A 107 4.50 9.60 16.87
CA GLY A 107 4.52 10.61 15.81
C GLY A 107 5.47 10.28 14.67
N THR A 108 5.79 8.99 14.48
CA THR A 108 6.65 8.51 13.40
C THR A 108 5.90 7.71 12.34
N ASP A 109 4.57 7.76 12.35
CA ASP A 109 3.73 7.24 11.28
C ASP A 109 3.86 8.06 10.00
N ILE A 110 3.62 7.40 8.85
CA ILE A 110 3.72 8.03 7.52
C ILE A 110 2.90 9.32 7.44
N PRO A 111 1.63 9.38 7.88
CA PRO A 111 0.84 10.61 7.88
C PRO A 111 1.53 11.77 8.62
N THR A 112 2.02 11.52 9.85
CA THR A 112 2.72 12.55 10.62
C THR A 112 4.01 12.99 9.92
N LEU A 113 4.79 12.07 9.37
CA LEU A 113 6.03 12.39 8.65
C LEU A 113 5.77 13.17 7.35
N VAL A 114 4.69 12.86 6.62
CA VAL A 114 4.25 13.65 5.46
C VAL A 114 3.88 15.07 5.89
N SER A 115 3.14 15.23 6.99
CA SER A 115 2.72 16.55 7.47
C SER A 115 3.91 17.49 7.79
N GLN A 116 5.03 16.92 8.22
CA GLN A 116 6.28 17.66 8.49
C GLN A 116 6.94 18.19 7.21
N ARG A 117 6.61 17.59 6.05
CA ARG A 117 7.19 17.91 4.74
C ARG A 117 6.23 18.69 3.83
N VAL A 118 4.95 18.80 4.19
CA VAL A 118 3.94 19.56 3.44
C VAL A 118 3.56 20.83 4.22
N PRO A 119 3.92 22.03 3.72
CA PRO A 119 3.62 23.30 4.35
C PRO A 119 2.12 23.47 4.66
N HIS A 120 1.83 24.03 5.84
CA HIS A 120 0.47 24.36 6.28
C HIS A 120 -0.52 23.19 6.27
N SER A 121 -0.03 21.96 6.33
CA SER A 121 -0.88 20.77 6.28
C SER A 121 -1.43 20.36 7.64
N VAL A 122 -2.55 19.65 7.60
CA VAL A 122 -3.13 18.89 8.72
C VAL A 122 -3.44 17.49 8.21
N VAL A 123 -3.08 16.48 9.00
CA VAL A 123 -3.29 15.08 8.66
C VAL A 123 -4.25 14.41 9.64
N TYR A 124 -5.10 13.54 9.11
CA TYR A 124 -5.97 12.66 9.90
C TYR A 124 -5.66 11.21 9.53
N ASN A 125 -5.11 10.46 10.49
CA ASN A 125 -4.78 9.04 10.30
C ASN A 125 -5.96 8.17 10.76
N LEU A 126 -6.68 7.58 9.80
CA LEU A 126 -7.79 6.64 10.02
C LEU A 126 -7.40 5.17 9.84
N ALA A 127 -6.10 4.88 9.68
CA ALA A 127 -5.63 3.52 9.45
C ALA A 127 -5.84 2.59 10.65
N ILE A 128 -6.03 1.31 10.41
CA ILE A 128 -6.22 0.30 11.46
C ILE A 128 -5.39 -0.93 11.09
N GLY A 129 -4.46 -1.30 11.97
CA GLY A 129 -3.59 -2.47 11.76
C GLY A 129 -4.38 -3.75 11.52
N GLY A 130 -3.95 -4.54 10.53
CA GLY A 130 -4.56 -5.84 10.20
C GLY A 130 -5.87 -5.77 9.41
N THR A 131 -6.31 -4.58 8.97
CA THR A 131 -7.57 -4.45 8.23
C THR A 131 -7.37 -4.62 6.73
N THR A 132 -8.36 -5.23 6.09
CA THR A 132 -8.43 -5.45 4.64
C THR A 132 -9.12 -4.28 3.94
N ALA A 133 -8.93 -4.13 2.63
CA ALA A 133 -9.81 -3.29 1.84
C ALA A 133 -11.19 -3.93 1.65
N ALA A 134 -11.19 -5.21 1.28
CA ALA A 134 -12.37 -6.00 1.04
C ALA A 134 -13.09 -6.37 2.33
N LEU A 135 -14.41 -6.51 2.24
CA LEU A 135 -15.21 -7.08 3.31
C LEU A 135 -14.80 -8.54 3.53
N GLU A 136 -14.67 -8.96 4.79
CA GLU A 136 -14.22 -10.31 5.14
C GLU A 136 -15.18 -11.36 4.54
N ALA A 137 -14.64 -12.46 4.01
CA ALA A 137 -15.47 -13.50 3.40
C ALA A 137 -16.47 -14.14 4.40
N SER A 138 -16.19 -14.06 5.70
CA SER A 138 -17.10 -14.51 6.77
C SER A 138 -18.31 -13.61 6.97
N SER A 139 -18.28 -12.37 6.47
CA SER A 139 -19.32 -11.39 6.68
C SER A 139 -20.50 -11.65 5.73
N SER A 140 -21.59 -12.18 6.27
CA SER A 140 -22.77 -12.53 5.47
C SER A 140 -23.65 -11.33 5.10
N SER A 141 -23.48 -10.20 5.79
CA SER A 141 -24.21 -8.96 5.51
C SER A 141 -23.34 -7.99 4.75
N VAL A 142 -23.90 -7.45 3.67
CA VAL A 142 -23.28 -6.49 2.76
C VAL A 142 -24.08 -5.18 2.70
N ASP A 143 -25.16 -5.09 3.49
CA ASP A 143 -25.99 -3.91 3.62
C ASP A 143 -25.26 -2.86 4.49
N PRO A 144 -24.92 -1.68 3.93
CA PRO A 144 -24.27 -0.61 4.68
C PRO A 144 -24.95 -0.27 6.01
N ALA A 145 -26.29 -0.33 6.07
CA ALA A 145 -27.03 0.04 7.27
C ALA A 145 -26.80 -0.91 8.47
N THR A 146 -26.27 -2.12 8.21
CA THR A 146 -25.95 -3.12 9.23
C THR A 146 -24.46 -3.44 9.31
N MET A 147 -23.64 -2.71 8.53
CA MET A 147 -22.20 -2.91 8.43
C MET A 147 -21.52 -2.62 9.77
N ASN A 148 -20.64 -3.52 10.20
CA ASN A 148 -19.83 -3.39 11.40
C ASN A 148 -18.38 -3.86 11.20
N SER A 149 -17.93 -3.99 9.95
CA SER A 149 -16.55 -4.27 9.57
C SER A 149 -15.76 -2.97 9.48
N ASP A 150 -14.52 -2.99 9.96
CA ASP A 150 -13.53 -1.92 9.88
C ASP A 150 -12.61 -2.03 8.64
N SER A 151 -12.94 -2.92 7.69
CA SER A 151 -12.36 -2.90 6.34
C SER A 151 -12.52 -1.54 5.65
N PHE A 152 -11.71 -1.25 4.63
CA PHE A 152 -11.79 0.03 3.91
C PHE A 152 -13.22 0.37 3.45
N ILE A 153 -13.93 -0.60 2.85
CA ILE A 153 -15.30 -0.37 2.38
C ILE A 153 -16.26 -0.08 3.55
N GLY A 154 -16.10 -0.77 4.69
CA GLY A 154 -16.86 -0.50 5.91
C GLY A 154 -16.57 0.89 6.48
N MET A 155 -15.29 1.28 6.51
CA MET A 155 -14.81 2.59 6.90
C MET A 155 -15.36 3.70 6.00
N ALA A 156 -15.42 3.50 4.68
CA ALA A 156 -16.02 4.45 3.74
C ALA A 156 -17.53 4.62 3.98
N TYR A 157 -18.26 3.54 4.27
CA TYR A 157 -19.67 3.63 4.66
C TYR A 157 -19.88 4.37 5.99
N ALA A 158 -19.03 4.11 7.00
CA ALA A 158 -19.06 4.83 8.27
C ALA A 158 -18.75 6.32 8.13
N TYR A 159 -17.75 6.64 7.30
CA TYR A 159 -17.32 8.00 7.01
C TYR A 159 -18.43 8.79 6.32
N SER A 160 -19.09 8.20 5.32
CA SER A 160 -20.25 8.78 4.61
C SER A 160 -21.56 8.81 5.40
N GLY A 161 -21.62 8.14 6.55
CA GLY A 161 -22.83 8.00 7.36
C GLY A 161 -23.85 7.01 6.81
N GLN A 162 -23.47 6.18 5.84
CA GLN A 162 -24.28 5.05 5.36
C GLN A 162 -24.29 3.88 6.36
N ALA A 163 -23.23 3.75 7.16
CA ALA A 163 -23.14 2.83 8.30
C ALA A 163 -23.04 3.61 9.61
N ASP A 164 -23.42 2.98 10.73
CA ASP A 164 -23.17 3.54 12.06
C ASP A 164 -21.69 3.43 12.40
N ARG A 165 -20.98 4.57 12.32
CA ARG A 165 -19.56 4.64 12.66
C ARG A 165 -19.22 4.18 14.07
N ASN A 166 -20.15 4.29 15.04
CA ASN A 166 -19.89 3.80 16.40
C ASN A 166 -19.87 2.27 16.45
N ALA A 167 -20.64 1.61 15.59
CA ALA A 167 -20.65 0.16 15.47
C ALA A 167 -19.41 -0.35 14.71
N VAL A 168 -19.07 0.31 13.60
CA VAL A 168 -17.88 -0.01 12.80
C VAL A 168 -16.59 0.19 13.62
N LEU A 169 -16.48 1.30 14.34
CA LEU A 169 -15.27 1.66 15.11
C LEU A 169 -15.38 1.36 16.61
N ALA A 170 -16.25 0.41 17.01
CA ALA A 170 -16.47 0.10 18.41
C ALA A 170 -15.18 -0.32 19.16
N SER A 171 -14.26 -0.97 18.45
CA SER A 171 -12.97 -1.42 18.98
C SER A 171 -11.84 -0.38 18.86
N HIS A 172 -12.08 0.74 18.17
CA HIS A 172 -11.05 1.72 17.78
C HIS A 172 -11.49 3.16 18.13
N PRO A 173 -11.66 3.48 19.44
CA PRO A 173 -12.22 4.76 19.88
C PRO A 173 -11.40 5.98 19.44
N GLU A 174 -10.08 5.86 19.32
CA GLU A 174 -9.18 6.91 18.85
C GLU A 174 -9.37 7.22 17.36
N VAL A 175 -9.63 6.19 16.55
CA VAL A 175 -9.95 6.34 15.12
C VAL A 175 -11.33 6.97 14.96
N LEU A 176 -12.30 6.57 15.79
CA LEU A 176 -13.63 7.20 15.84
C LEU A 176 -13.55 8.68 16.22
N GLU A 177 -12.77 9.03 17.24
CA GLU A 177 -12.57 10.43 17.63
C GLU A 177 -11.94 11.25 16.50
N THR A 178 -10.95 10.67 15.83
CA THR A 178 -10.29 11.28 14.66
C THR A 178 -11.27 11.48 13.51
N MET A 179 -12.04 10.45 13.15
CA MET A 179 -13.05 10.50 12.09
C MET A 179 -14.09 11.60 12.35
N ASN A 180 -14.47 11.82 13.61
CA ASN A 180 -15.45 12.84 14.00
C ASN A 180 -14.92 14.29 13.88
N LYS A 181 -13.61 14.49 13.76
CA LYS A 181 -12.99 15.82 13.58
C LYS A 181 -12.95 16.26 12.12
N ILE A 182 -13.20 15.35 11.18
CA ILE A 182 -13.01 15.61 9.75
C ILE A 182 -14.29 16.20 9.15
N ASP A 183 -14.16 17.33 8.47
CA ASP A 183 -15.17 17.85 7.55
C ASP A 183 -14.81 17.42 6.12
N PRO A 184 -15.53 16.44 5.53
CA PRO A 184 -15.20 15.92 4.20
C PRO A 184 -15.17 17.01 3.12
N ALA A 185 -15.98 18.07 3.26
CA ALA A 185 -16.02 19.16 2.28
C ALA A 185 -14.73 20.01 2.25
N LYS A 186 -13.86 19.85 3.27
CA LYS A 186 -12.57 20.55 3.39
C LYS A 186 -11.37 19.66 3.13
N VAL A 187 -11.58 18.38 2.80
CA VAL A 187 -10.46 17.47 2.52
C VAL A 187 -9.91 17.76 1.13
N ASP A 188 -8.59 17.97 1.04
CA ASP A 188 -7.88 18.21 -0.21
C ASP A 188 -7.28 16.90 -0.76
N TYR A 189 -6.85 16.00 0.12
CA TYR A 189 -6.25 14.72 -0.26
C TYR A 189 -6.80 13.56 0.57
N TYR A 190 -7.13 12.46 -0.10
CA TYR A 190 -7.19 11.14 0.51
C TYR A 190 -5.98 10.33 0.09
N VAL A 191 -5.37 9.62 1.03
CA VAL A 191 -4.37 8.58 0.76
C VAL A 191 -4.95 7.25 1.20
N ILE A 192 -4.91 6.26 0.34
CA ILE A 192 -5.50 4.94 0.56
C ILE A 192 -4.43 3.88 0.30
N GLU A 193 -4.08 3.10 1.32
CA GLU A 193 -3.11 2.01 1.22
C GLU A 193 -3.74 0.74 1.78
N TYR A 194 -3.91 -0.28 0.93
CA TYR A 194 -4.41 -1.59 1.34
C TYR A 194 -3.97 -2.65 0.32
N GLY A 195 -4.02 -3.92 0.72
CA GLY A 195 -3.85 -5.07 -0.15
C GLY A 195 -2.94 -6.15 0.45
N ALA A 196 -2.06 -5.78 1.38
CA ALA A 196 -1.25 -6.75 2.14
C ALA A 196 -2.15 -7.68 2.97
N ASN A 197 -3.04 -7.09 3.75
CA ASN A 197 -3.98 -7.84 4.57
C ASN A 197 -5.01 -8.64 3.74
N ASP A 198 -5.44 -8.12 2.60
CA ASP A 198 -6.29 -8.86 1.64
C ASP A 198 -5.55 -10.09 1.10
N PHE A 199 -4.25 -9.97 0.81
CA PHE A 199 -3.40 -11.09 0.42
C PHE A 199 -3.26 -12.13 1.55
N PHE A 200 -2.87 -11.72 2.76
CA PHE A 200 -2.70 -12.64 3.88
C PHE A 200 -4.01 -13.31 4.33
N SER A 201 -5.13 -12.60 4.20
CA SER A 201 -6.46 -13.12 4.52
C SER A 201 -7.08 -13.97 3.41
N GLY A 202 -6.44 -14.04 2.24
CA GLY A 202 -6.93 -14.80 1.09
C GLY A 202 -8.19 -14.21 0.47
N ASN A 203 -8.34 -12.88 0.47
CA ASN A 203 -9.43 -12.21 -0.24
C ASN A 203 -9.19 -12.27 -1.75
N PRO A 204 -10.16 -12.64 -2.59
CA PRO A 204 -10.01 -12.63 -4.04
C PRO A 204 -9.55 -11.26 -4.58
N ILE A 205 -8.65 -11.24 -5.55
CA ILE A 205 -8.20 -9.97 -6.18
C ILE A 205 -9.35 -9.35 -6.98
N ASP A 206 -9.97 -10.17 -7.83
CA ASP A 206 -11.10 -9.80 -8.68
C ASP A 206 -12.36 -10.60 -8.32
N TYR A 207 -13.53 -9.98 -8.47
CA TYR A 207 -14.81 -10.67 -8.21
C TYR A 207 -15.00 -11.94 -9.04
N THR A 208 -14.37 -12.03 -10.22
CA THR A 208 -14.42 -13.25 -11.06
C THR A 208 -13.78 -14.48 -10.41
N GLN A 209 -12.96 -14.27 -9.38
CA GLN A 209 -12.33 -15.32 -8.58
C GLN A 209 -13.14 -15.65 -7.32
N TYR A 210 -14.26 -14.95 -7.07
CA TYR A 210 -15.10 -15.13 -5.90
C TYR A 210 -16.37 -15.91 -6.25
N ASP A 211 -16.59 -17.04 -5.58
CA ASP A 211 -17.78 -17.89 -5.77
C ASP A 211 -19.05 -17.34 -5.08
N GLY A 212 -18.98 -16.15 -4.45
CA GLY A 212 -20.10 -15.51 -3.76
C GLY A 212 -20.85 -14.47 -4.60
N ASP A 213 -21.99 -14.02 -4.07
CA ASP A 213 -22.92 -13.15 -4.82
C ASP A 213 -22.63 -11.64 -4.68
N ASN A 214 -21.62 -11.25 -3.89
CA ASN A 214 -21.29 -9.84 -3.70
C ASN A 214 -19.83 -9.52 -4.01
N LYS A 215 -19.64 -8.50 -4.86
CA LYS A 215 -18.37 -8.01 -5.34
C LYS A 215 -17.48 -7.35 -4.30
N ILE A 216 -18.03 -6.76 -3.22
CA ILE A 216 -17.21 -6.06 -2.21
C ILE A 216 -16.36 -6.99 -1.32
N HIS A 217 -16.46 -8.32 -1.51
CA HIS A 217 -15.53 -9.28 -0.94
C HIS A 217 -14.24 -9.45 -1.76
N ALA A 218 -14.21 -8.92 -2.99
CA ALA A 218 -13.01 -8.85 -3.80
C ALA A 218 -12.31 -7.49 -3.62
N TYR A 219 -10.98 -7.53 -3.60
CA TYR A 219 -10.11 -6.39 -3.34
C TYR A 219 -10.40 -5.20 -4.29
N TYR A 220 -10.39 -5.46 -5.60
CA TYR A 220 -10.62 -4.42 -6.62
C TYR A 220 -11.95 -3.70 -6.42
N ASP A 221 -13.04 -4.46 -6.30
CA ASP A 221 -14.39 -3.93 -6.20
C ASP A 221 -14.62 -3.16 -4.89
N ALA A 222 -14.02 -3.60 -3.79
CA ALA A 222 -14.08 -2.89 -2.52
C ALA A 222 -13.33 -1.55 -2.58
N MET A 223 -12.13 -1.54 -3.16
CA MET A 223 -11.34 -0.33 -3.39
C MET A 223 -12.08 0.68 -4.26
N CYS A 224 -12.57 0.28 -5.45
CA CYS A 224 -13.35 1.17 -6.33
C CYS A 224 -14.62 1.69 -5.64
N SER A 225 -15.33 0.84 -4.89
CA SER A 225 -16.56 1.24 -4.19
C SER A 225 -16.28 2.26 -3.09
N GLY A 226 -15.24 2.05 -2.28
CA GLY A 226 -14.83 2.98 -1.23
C GLY A 226 -14.37 4.31 -1.80
N ILE A 227 -13.54 4.29 -2.86
CA ILE A 227 -13.09 5.50 -3.59
C ILE A 227 -14.29 6.29 -4.15
N SER A 228 -15.26 5.61 -4.75
CA SER A 228 -16.49 6.25 -5.26
C SER A 228 -17.24 6.99 -4.16
N ILE A 229 -17.34 6.41 -2.96
CA ILE A 229 -17.95 7.06 -1.80
C ILE A 229 -17.17 8.32 -1.41
N LEU A 230 -15.84 8.23 -1.31
CA LEU A 230 -14.99 9.37 -0.94
C LEU A 230 -15.10 10.52 -1.96
N LYS A 231 -15.08 10.22 -3.27
CA LYS A 231 -15.29 11.23 -4.32
C LYS A 231 -16.64 11.94 -4.22
N ASN A 232 -17.68 11.21 -3.85
CA ASN A 232 -19.01 11.80 -3.67
C ASN A 232 -19.06 12.75 -2.46
N MET A 233 -18.32 12.43 -1.39
CA MET A 233 -18.23 13.26 -0.20
C MET A 233 -17.36 14.50 -0.40
N SER A 234 -16.29 14.36 -1.18
CA SER A 234 -15.28 15.40 -1.40
C SER A 234 -14.93 15.51 -2.88
N PRO A 235 -15.80 16.12 -3.71
CA PRO A 235 -15.64 16.13 -5.17
C PRO A 235 -14.38 16.86 -5.68
N ASN A 236 -13.75 17.68 -4.84
CA ASN A 236 -12.54 18.43 -5.18
C ASN A 236 -11.27 17.78 -4.64
N ALA A 237 -11.38 16.77 -3.77
CA ALA A 237 -10.23 16.10 -3.19
C ALA A 237 -9.50 15.28 -4.26
N LYS A 238 -8.18 15.28 -4.20
CA LYS A 238 -7.35 14.32 -4.92
C LYS A 238 -7.29 13.03 -4.11
N ILE A 239 -7.27 11.89 -4.81
CA ILE A 239 -7.13 10.59 -4.16
C ILE A 239 -5.83 9.99 -4.65
N ILE A 240 -4.99 9.59 -3.69
CA ILE A 240 -3.73 8.89 -3.90
C ILE A 240 -3.97 7.45 -3.46
N VAL A 241 -3.79 6.51 -4.38
CA VAL A 241 -3.83 5.07 -4.08
C VAL A 241 -2.39 4.58 -4.03
N MET A 242 -1.99 4.17 -2.83
CA MET A 242 -0.68 3.62 -2.55
C MET A 242 -0.74 2.10 -2.68
N THR A 243 0.18 1.52 -3.45
CA THR A 243 0.31 0.06 -3.51
C THR A 243 0.81 -0.47 -2.16
N PRO A 244 0.55 -1.75 -1.84
CA PRO A 244 1.28 -2.43 -0.77
C PRO A 244 2.80 -2.34 -0.97
N PHE A 245 3.55 -2.56 0.11
CA PHE A 245 5.00 -2.58 0.07
C PHE A 245 5.56 -3.97 -0.30
N TYR A 246 6.73 -3.99 -0.94
CA TYR A 246 7.50 -5.21 -1.11
C TYR A 246 7.81 -5.86 0.24
N GLY A 247 7.69 -7.18 0.30
CA GLY A 247 7.93 -8.00 1.48
C GLY A 247 8.72 -9.28 1.20
N ILE A 248 9.28 -9.82 2.27
CA ILE A 248 9.98 -11.10 2.34
C ILE A 248 9.23 -11.99 3.33
N TYR A 249 8.92 -13.20 2.88
CA TYR A 249 8.19 -14.17 3.68
C TYR A 249 9.10 -15.28 4.17
N LYS A 250 8.94 -15.62 5.45
CA LYS A 250 9.70 -16.66 6.12
C LYS A 250 8.77 -17.61 6.85
N ASP A 251 9.20 -18.85 7.01
CA ASP A 251 8.44 -19.86 7.75
C ASP A 251 8.58 -19.66 9.27
N THR A 252 7.91 -20.52 10.04
CA THR A 252 7.96 -20.49 11.52
C THR A 252 9.35 -20.74 12.11
N ASN A 253 10.31 -21.20 11.30
CA ASN A 253 11.71 -21.41 11.69
C ASN A 253 12.63 -20.29 11.17
N ASP A 254 12.08 -19.15 10.72
CA ASP A 254 12.81 -18.02 10.12
C ASP A 254 13.52 -18.39 8.80
N THR A 255 13.06 -19.45 8.13
CA THR A 255 13.59 -19.88 6.83
C THR A 255 12.91 -19.11 5.72
N PHE A 256 13.69 -18.52 4.81
CA PHE A 256 13.18 -17.82 3.63
C PHE A 256 12.29 -18.74 2.77
N ILE A 257 11.05 -18.32 2.56
CA ILE A 257 10.07 -19.00 1.68
C ILE A 257 10.13 -18.38 0.28
N GLY A 258 10.19 -17.05 0.22
CA GLY A 258 10.10 -16.28 -1.01
C GLY A 258 9.75 -14.82 -0.71
N ASP A 259 9.58 -14.04 -1.76
CA ASP A 259 9.17 -12.64 -1.67
C ASP A 259 7.77 -12.43 -2.27
N THR A 260 7.37 -11.16 -2.27
CA THR A 260 6.11 -10.67 -2.83
C THR A 260 5.85 -11.02 -4.30
N TYR A 261 6.86 -11.37 -5.10
CA TYR A 261 6.69 -11.76 -6.49
C TYR A 261 6.54 -13.27 -6.69
N VAL A 262 6.87 -14.07 -5.67
CA VAL A 262 6.96 -15.53 -5.79
C VAL A 262 5.89 -16.24 -4.98
N VAL A 263 5.59 -15.74 -3.78
CA VAL A 263 4.65 -16.41 -2.88
C VAL A 263 3.22 -16.02 -3.20
N SER A 264 2.37 -17.03 -3.41
CA SER A 264 0.96 -16.87 -3.73
C SER A 264 0.06 -17.46 -2.64
N ASN A 265 -1.05 -16.77 -2.39
CA ASN A 265 -2.15 -17.21 -1.53
C ASN A 265 -3.21 -18.06 -2.27
N GLY A 266 -2.97 -18.41 -3.54
CA GLY A 266 -3.92 -19.12 -4.40
C GLY A 266 -4.79 -18.22 -5.29
N TYR A 267 -4.96 -16.93 -4.96
CA TYR A 267 -5.61 -15.94 -5.83
C TYR A 267 -4.62 -15.11 -6.64
N GLY A 268 -3.41 -14.94 -6.11
CA GLY A 268 -2.29 -14.27 -6.76
C GLY A 268 -1.13 -14.09 -5.77
N THR A 269 -0.12 -13.35 -6.18
CA THR A 269 0.97 -12.88 -5.32
C THR A 269 0.65 -11.50 -4.76
N LEU A 270 1.30 -11.04 -3.68
CA LEU A 270 1.09 -9.66 -3.21
C LEU A 270 1.47 -8.62 -4.29
N ALA A 271 2.40 -8.95 -5.20
CA ALA A 271 2.70 -8.11 -6.36
C ALA A 271 1.49 -7.98 -7.31
N ASP A 272 0.63 -9.00 -7.40
CA ASP A 272 -0.59 -8.93 -8.20
C ASP A 272 -1.68 -8.05 -7.54
N TYR A 273 -1.77 -8.03 -6.21
CA TYR A 273 -2.59 -7.04 -5.50
C TYR A 273 -2.06 -5.62 -5.71
N ALA A 274 -0.73 -5.43 -5.69
CA ALA A 274 -0.11 -4.13 -5.99
C ALA A 274 -0.36 -3.67 -7.43
N LYS A 275 -0.28 -4.57 -8.43
CA LYS A 275 -0.68 -4.26 -9.81
C LYS A 275 -2.17 -3.90 -9.87
N LYS A 276 -3.01 -4.63 -9.12
CA LYS A 276 -4.44 -4.33 -9.05
C LYS A 276 -4.72 -2.97 -8.42
N ALA A 277 -3.96 -2.54 -7.41
CA ALA A 277 -4.03 -1.20 -6.86
C ALA A 277 -3.74 -0.13 -7.94
N LYS A 278 -2.73 -0.34 -8.80
CA LYS A 278 -2.47 0.56 -9.94
C LYS A 278 -3.63 0.59 -10.94
N ASN A 279 -4.25 -0.56 -11.23
CA ASN A 279 -5.45 -0.61 -12.07
C ASN A 279 -6.63 0.16 -11.44
N VAL A 280 -6.84 0.03 -10.11
CA VAL A 280 -7.83 0.85 -9.40
C VAL A 280 -7.53 2.34 -9.59
N SER A 281 -6.27 2.75 -9.42
CA SER A 281 -5.88 4.15 -9.64
C SER A 281 -6.24 4.64 -11.04
N GLU A 282 -5.93 3.85 -12.06
CA GLU A 282 -6.22 4.19 -13.46
C GLU A 282 -7.74 4.26 -13.73
N ASP A 283 -8.48 3.22 -13.36
CA ASP A 283 -9.91 3.09 -13.61
C ASP A 283 -10.72 4.17 -12.87
N GLU A 284 -10.27 4.55 -11.68
CA GLU A 284 -10.87 5.61 -10.87
C GLU A 284 -10.27 6.99 -11.17
N GLY A 285 -9.25 7.13 -12.02
CA GLY A 285 -8.58 8.41 -12.26
C GLY A 285 -7.98 9.04 -10.98
N CYS A 286 -7.44 8.21 -10.11
CA CYS A 286 -6.67 8.57 -8.93
C CYS A 286 -5.18 8.68 -9.27
N ILE A 287 -4.39 9.26 -8.36
CA ILE A 287 -2.93 9.31 -8.46
C ILE A 287 -2.38 8.00 -7.89
N ASP A 288 -1.50 7.31 -8.60
CA ASP A 288 -0.79 6.16 -8.06
C ASP A 288 0.45 6.57 -7.25
N PHE A 289 0.75 5.80 -6.21
CA PHE A 289 2.00 5.92 -5.46
C PHE A 289 2.58 4.52 -5.23
N ASP A 290 3.82 4.32 -5.66
CA ASP A 290 4.48 3.03 -5.67
C ASP A 290 5.22 2.71 -4.36
N GLY A 291 4.79 1.64 -3.68
CA GLY A 291 5.50 1.00 -2.58
C GLY A 291 6.19 -0.33 -2.96
N MET A 292 5.98 -0.82 -4.19
CA MET A 292 6.26 -2.21 -4.59
C MET A 292 7.33 -2.34 -5.68
N PHE A 293 7.22 -1.53 -6.73
CA PHE A 293 7.87 -1.73 -8.02
C PHE A 293 9.19 -0.97 -8.18
N ARG A 294 9.64 -0.31 -7.12
CA ARG A 294 10.95 0.37 -7.01
C ARG A 294 11.07 1.56 -7.95
N GLU A 295 9.97 2.28 -8.15
CA GLU A 295 9.97 3.45 -9.02
C GLU A 295 10.90 4.55 -8.49
N HIS A 296 10.87 4.79 -7.17
CA HIS A 296 11.61 5.88 -6.51
C HIS A 296 12.39 5.45 -5.26
N SER A 297 12.45 4.16 -4.96
CA SER A 297 13.21 3.65 -3.82
C SER A 297 13.92 2.35 -4.18
N ASP A 298 15.00 2.05 -3.47
CA ASP A 298 15.72 0.81 -3.63
C ASP A 298 15.22 -0.28 -2.67
N LEU A 299 13.91 -0.37 -2.37
CA LEU A 299 13.33 -1.46 -1.58
C LEU A 299 13.18 -2.75 -2.41
N TYR A 300 14.05 -3.73 -2.19
CA TYR A 300 14.03 -5.06 -2.80
C TYR A 300 14.78 -6.06 -1.94
N LEU A 301 14.91 -7.31 -2.40
CA LEU A 301 15.53 -8.40 -1.65
C LEU A 301 16.83 -8.03 -0.92
N ASP A 302 17.78 -7.35 -1.58
CA ASP A 302 19.11 -7.07 -0.99
C ASP A 302 19.09 -5.95 0.06
N THR A 303 18.07 -5.08 0.05
CA THR A 303 17.95 -3.93 0.96
C THR A 303 16.80 -4.09 1.95
N ALA A 304 15.95 -5.11 1.78
CA ALA A 304 14.73 -5.31 2.54
C ALA A 304 14.95 -5.33 4.05
N GLU A 305 16.04 -5.91 4.55
CA GLU A 305 16.34 -5.94 5.99
C GLU A 305 16.58 -4.54 6.60
N GLN A 306 16.89 -3.53 5.78
CA GLN A 306 17.03 -2.15 6.21
C GLN A 306 15.68 -1.41 6.20
N TYR A 307 14.83 -1.77 5.24
CA TYR A 307 13.49 -1.19 5.08
C TYR A 307 12.45 -1.82 5.98
N LEU A 308 12.57 -3.11 6.34
CA LEU A 308 11.52 -3.92 6.94
C LEU A 308 11.95 -4.47 8.30
N ILE A 309 11.06 -4.39 9.29
CA ILE A 309 11.30 -4.86 10.67
C ILE A 309 11.23 -6.39 10.73
N ASP A 310 10.24 -6.97 10.07
CA ASP A 310 9.87 -8.39 10.15
C ASP A 310 9.65 -9.02 8.77
N GLY A 311 10.17 -8.38 7.73
CA GLY A 311 9.94 -8.77 6.34
C GLY A 311 8.65 -8.22 5.74
N VAL A 312 7.80 -7.52 6.51
CA VAL A 312 6.58 -6.88 5.99
C VAL A 312 6.49 -5.41 6.41
N HIS A 313 6.61 -5.11 7.71
CA HIS A 313 6.38 -3.77 8.24
C HIS A 313 7.59 -2.86 8.07
N LEU A 314 7.37 -1.61 7.62
CA LEU A 314 8.46 -0.66 7.45
C LEU A 314 9.14 -0.30 8.77
N THR A 315 10.48 -0.19 8.75
CA THR A 315 11.28 0.46 9.79
C THR A 315 10.96 1.96 9.83
N LEU A 316 11.43 2.67 10.87
CA LEU A 316 11.36 4.13 10.90
C LEU A 316 12.00 4.76 9.65
N THR A 317 13.17 4.27 9.26
CA THR A 317 13.86 4.74 8.05
C THR A 317 13.03 4.49 6.80
N GLY A 318 12.44 3.30 6.65
CA GLY A 318 11.52 3.01 5.56
C GLY A 318 10.33 3.99 5.51
N ARG A 319 9.68 4.23 6.65
CA ARG A 319 8.57 5.21 6.74
C ARG A 319 9.01 6.63 6.38
N GLN A 320 10.20 7.05 6.80
CA GLN A 320 10.74 8.38 6.46
C GLN A 320 11.01 8.53 4.96
N ILE A 321 11.52 7.48 4.31
CA ILE A 321 11.76 7.47 2.86
C ILE A 321 10.43 7.60 2.11
N PHE A 322 9.46 6.72 2.39
CA PHE A 322 8.17 6.75 1.69
C PHE A 322 7.34 7.98 2.04
N ALA A 323 7.44 8.54 3.25
CA ALA A 323 6.82 9.82 3.58
C ALA A 323 7.44 10.99 2.80
N ARG A 324 8.77 10.99 2.57
CA ARG A 324 9.42 12.00 1.71
C ARG A 324 8.93 11.90 0.27
N LEU A 325 8.93 10.70 -0.30
CA LEU A 325 8.48 10.47 -1.66
C LEU A 325 6.99 10.83 -1.83
N LEU A 326 6.14 10.43 -0.89
CA LEU A 326 4.71 10.75 -0.91
C LEU A 326 4.45 12.25 -0.82
N ALA A 327 5.22 12.98 0.01
CA ALA A 327 5.04 14.42 0.20
C ALA A 327 5.25 15.25 -1.08
N HIS A 328 6.03 14.75 -2.06
CA HIS A 328 6.19 15.42 -3.35
C HIS A 328 4.88 15.58 -4.12
N ILE A 329 3.90 14.67 -3.94
CA ILE A 329 2.60 14.74 -4.62
C ILE A 329 1.82 16.00 -4.19
N PRO A 330 1.41 16.16 -2.92
CA PRO A 330 0.72 17.37 -2.49
C PRO A 330 1.60 18.61 -2.68
N ASN A 331 2.91 18.55 -2.41
CA ASN A 331 3.78 19.71 -2.62
C ASN A 331 3.80 20.21 -4.07
N PHE A 332 3.74 19.31 -5.06
CA PHE A 332 3.62 19.69 -6.46
C PHE A 332 2.26 20.33 -6.76
N TYR A 333 1.16 19.67 -6.35
CA TYR A 333 -0.20 20.15 -6.66
C TYR A 333 -0.56 21.46 -5.96
N GLU A 334 -0.03 21.70 -4.77
CA GLU A 334 -0.15 22.96 -4.03
C GLU A 334 0.83 24.04 -4.53
N GLY A 335 1.73 23.71 -5.45
CA GLY A 335 2.71 24.64 -6.00
C GLY A 335 3.84 25.01 -5.02
N PHE A 336 4.11 24.17 -4.03
CA PHE A 336 5.24 24.33 -3.11
C PHE A 336 6.56 23.83 -3.72
N GLU A 337 6.49 22.83 -4.60
CA GLU A 337 7.65 22.23 -5.28
C GLU A 337 7.45 22.15 -6.80
N PRO A 338 8.54 22.16 -7.57
CA PRO A 338 8.46 21.89 -9.00
C PRO A 338 8.19 20.41 -9.28
N TYR A 339 7.50 20.12 -10.40
CA TYR A 339 7.22 18.75 -10.85
C TYR A 339 8.46 17.85 -10.93
N ALA A 340 9.63 18.43 -11.27
CA ALA A 340 10.87 17.69 -11.34
C ALA A 340 11.26 17.01 -10.01
N TYR A 341 10.81 17.51 -8.85
CA TYR A 341 11.12 16.86 -7.58
C TYR A 341 10.31 15.58 -7.41
N LEU A 342 9.02 15.63 -7.74
CA LEU A 342 8.16 14.45 -7.81
C LEU A 342 8.69 13.40 -8.80
N GLU A 343 9.14 13.82 -9.98
CA GLU A 343 9.59 12.90 -11.03
C GLU A 343 11.01 12.34 -10.80
N ARG A 344 11.88 13.04 -10.07
CA ARG A 344 13.32 12.75 -10.06
C ARG A 344 13.91 12.36 -8.71
N ASP A 345 13.17 12.49 -7.61
CA ASP A 345 13.69 12.01 -6.34
C ASP A 345 13.72 10.47 -6.36
N THR A 346 14.90 9.90 -6.17
CA THR A 346 15.10 8.46 -6.06
C THR A 346 16.03 8.23 -4.90
N ILE A 347 15.60 7.40 -3.95
CA ILE A 347 16.27 7.25 -2.66
C ILE A 347 16.85 5.85 -2.55
N GLU A 348 18.17 5.79 -2.41
CA GLU A 348 18.88 4.62 -1.92
C GLU A 348 18.98 4.69 -0.39
N ILE A 349 18.48 3.68 0.32
CA ILE A 349 18.45 3.69 1.80
C ILE A 349 19.84 3.87 2.42
N GLY A 350 20.89 3.32 1.80
CA GLY A 350 22.27 3.46 2.26
C GLY A 350 22.83 4.89 2.17
N LYS A 351 22.18 5.78 1.41
CA LYS A 351 22.53 7.20 1.25
C LYS A 351 21.50 8.13 1.90
N PHE A 352 20.40 7.59 2.44
CA PHE A 352 19.29 8.37 2.93
C PHE A 352 19.68 9.22 4.15
N ASN A 353 19.33 10.51 4.09
CA ASN A 353 19.43 11.43 5.20
C ASN A 353 18.02 11.98 5.54
N PRO A 354 17.48 11.70 6.74
CA PRO A 354 16.13 12.13 7.10
C PRO A 354 15.97 13.65 7.20
N ASP A 355 17.06 14.40 7.44
CA ASP A 355 17.05 15.86 7.55
C ASP A 355 17.22 16.56 6.19
N GLU A 356 17.48 15.80 5.12
CA GLU A 356 17.65 16.35 3.79
C GLU A 356 16.30 16.65 3.11
N TYR A 357 16.30 17.76 2.36
CA TYR A 357 15.28 18.09 1.38
C TYR A 357 15.84 17.90 -0.02
N PHE A 358 15.13 17.16 -0.86
CA PHE A 358 15.55 16.92 -2.23
C PHE A 358 15.71 18.23 -3.02
N ARG A 359 16.75 18.29 -3.84
CA ARG A 359 16.97 19.35 -4.81
C ARG A 359 17.42 18.72 -6.12
N PHE A 360 16.58 18.84 -7.14
CA PHE A 360 16.99 18.43 -8.48
C PHE A 360 18.13 19.32 -8.98
N ARG A 361 19.06 18.71 -9.72
CA ARG A 361 20.23 19.39 -10.27
C ARG A 361 19.83 20.63 -11.07
N HIS A 362 20.45 21.77 -10.75
CA HIS A 362 20.05 23.07 -11.30
C HIS A 362 20.25 23.19 -12.82
N ASP A 363 21.37 22.65 -13.33
CA ASP A 363 21.66 22.64 -14.77
C ASP A 363 20.63 21.79 -15.54
N LEU A 364 20.27 20.62 -15.00
CA LEU A 364 19.24 19.76 -15.58
C LEU A 364 17.85 20.36 -15.43
N MET A 365 17.56 21.03 -14.31
CA MET A 365 16.31 21.75 -14.08
C MET A 365 16.13 22.85 -15.12
N GLN A 366 17.17 23.65 -15.39
CA GLN A 366 17.17 24.69 -16.41
C GLN A 366 17.00 24.11 -17.82
N GLN A 367 17.65 22.97 -18.10
CA GLN A 367 17.63 22.33 -19.42
C GLN A 367 16.29 21.65 -19.73
N TYR A 368 15.78 20.83 -18.81
CA TYR A 368 14.64 19.94 -19.06
C TYR A 368 13.32 20.48 -18.52
N TYR A 369 13.35 21.41 -17.55
CA TYR A 369 12.16 21.99 -16.93
C TYR A 369 12.22 23.53 -16.93
N PRO A 370 12.44 24.19 -18.10
CA PRO A 370 12.74 25.62 -18.16
C PRO A 370 11.65 26.52 -17.56
N GLU A 371 10.37 26.12 -17.65
CA GLU A 371 9.26 26.86 -17.04
C GLU A 371 9.30 26.78 -15.50
N ALA A 372 9.48 25.57 -14.96
CA ALA A 372 9.59 25.39 -13.52
C ALA A 372 10.88 26.03 -12.98
N TRP A 373 11.98 25.99 -13.72
CA TRP A 373 13.19 26.73 -13.40
C TRP A 373 12.94 28.24 -13.29
N ALA A 374 12.24 28.83 -14.26
CA ALA A 374 11.90 30.26 -14.22
C ALA A 374 11.06 30.62 -12.99
N LYS A 375 10.03 29.82 -12.68
CA LYS A 375 9.22 29.97 -11.46
C LYS A 375 10.05 29.87 -10.18
N MET A 376 10.95 28.91 -10.12
CA MET A 376 11.88 28.73 -8.99
C MET A 376 12.76 29.96 -8.78
N GLN A 377 13.34 30.50 -9.85
CA GLN A 377 14.18 31.71 -9.80
C GLN A 377 13.39 32.98 -9.43
N ASN A 378 12.09 33.03 -9.76
CA ASN A 378 11.19 34.09 -9.33
C ASN A 378 10.73 33.95 -7.86
N GLY A 379 11.07 32.84 -7.19
CA GLY A 379 10.67 32.56 -5.81
C GLY A 379 9.21 32.14 -5.68
N GLU A 380 8.63 31.53 -6.72
CA GLU A 380 7.23 31.11 -6.72
C GLU A 380 6.99 29.81 -5.94
N TYR A 381 8.03 28.99 -5.71
CA TYR A 381 7.96 27.76 -4.93
C TYR A 381 8.40 27.98 -3.48
N LEU A 382 7.54 27.62 -2.53
CA LEU A 382 7.85 27.75 -1.10
C LEU A 382 9.01 26.84 -0.67
N LEU A 383 9.09 25.63 -1.21
CA LEU A 383 10.08 24.63 -0.85
C LEU A 383 11.27 24.55 -1.83
N ALA A 384 11.27 25.35 -2.89
CA ALA A 384 12.37 25.44 -3.85
C ALA A 384 12.74 26.92 -4.10
N PRO A 385 13.54 27.53 -3.19
CA PRO A 385 13.89 28.94 -3.30
C PRO A 385 14.83 29.22 -4.50
N PRO A 386 14.94 30.48 -4.95
CA PRO A 386 15.90 30.88 -5.97
C PRO A 386 17.34 30.55 -5.55
N VAL A 387 18.16 30.15 -6.52
CA VAL A 387 19.57 29.79 -6.30
C VAL A 387 20.51 30.74 -7.03
N THR A 388 21.67 30.97 -6.44
CA THR A 388 22.71 31.86 -6.96
C THR A 388 23.49 31.23 -8.12
N GLN A 389 24.16 32.07 -8.90
CA GLN A 389 25.03 31.61 -10.00
C GLN A 389 26.16 30.69 -9.49
N GLU A 390 26.68 30.94 -8.28
CA GLU A 390 27.72 30.12 -7.66
C GLU A 390 27.21 28.70 -7.33
N GLU A 391 25.96 28.58 -6.86
CA GLU A 391 25.33 27.28 -6.60
C GLU A 391 25.04 26.49 -7.89
N ILE A 392 24.73 27.18 -8.99
CA ILE A 392 24.57 26.56 -10.32
C ILE A 392 25.91 25.99 -10.82
N GLU A 393 26.99 26.76 -10.68
CA GLU A 393 28.33 26.35 -11.08
C GLU A 393 28.84 25.19 -10.22
N ALA A 394 28.61 25.22 -8.91
CA ALA A 394 28.98 24.15 -7.99
C ALA A 394 28.27 22.82 -8.34
N SER A 395 26.96 22.87 -8.62
CA SER A 395 26.17 21.70 -9.02
C SER A 395 26.71 21.06 -10.32
N SER A 396 27.11 21.91 -11.29
CA SER A 396 27.67 21.47 -12.57
C SER A 396 29.04 20.79 -12.41
N VAL A 397 29.89 21.32 -11.51
CA VAL A 397 31.23 20.75 -11.23
C VAL A 397 31.14 19.42 -10.49
N GLN A 398 30.24 19.30 -9.52
CA GLN A 398 30.03 18.05 -8.79
C GLN A 398 29.62 16.92 -9.74
N ALA A 399 28.68 17.20 -10.65
CA ALA A 399 28.25 16.25 -11.67
C ALA A 399 29.37 15.77 -12.60
N ALA A 400 30.25 16.67 -13.02
CA ALA A 400 31.39 16.32 -13.87
C ALA A 400 32.36 15.37 -13.15
N ASN A 401 32.52 15.53 -11.83
CA ASN A 401 33.37 14.67 -11.01
C ASN A 401 32.74 13.29 -10.78
N GLU A 402 31.44 13.22 -10.51
CA GLU A 402 30.70 11.96 -10.34
C GLU A 402 30.71 11.12 -11.63
N SER A 403 30.44 11.75 -12.78
CA SER A 403 30.52 11.09 -14.09
C SER A 403 31.94 10.57 -14.41
N ALA A 404 32.97 11.30 -13.99
CA ALA A 404 34.36 10.89 -14.17
C ALA A 404 34.76 9.73 -13.25
N GLN A 405 34.15 9.61 -12.07
CA GLN A 405 34.37 8.50 -11.14
C GLN A 405 33.68 7.22 -11.60
N GLU A 406 32.45 7.30 -12.13
CA GLU A 406 31.74 6.15 -12.70
C GLU A 406 32.48 5.58 -13.91
N GLN A 407 33.01 6.44 -14.80
CA GLN A 407 33.83 6.01 -15.94
C GLN A 407 35.18 5.39 -15.55
N GLN A 408 35.65 5.56 -14.31
CA GLN A 408 36.86 4.92 -13.81
C GLN A 408 36.59 3.60 -13.08
N GLN A 409 35.32 3.30 -12.77
CA GLN A 409 34.90 2.06 -12.11
C GLN A 409 34.32 1.03 -13.08
N GLN A 410 34.03 1.42 -14.33
CA GLN A 410 33.79 0.54 -15.48
C GLN A 410 35.10 0.25 -16.22
#